data_AF-A0A3B9J4L7-F1
#
_entry.id   AF-A0A3B9J4L7-F1
#
_cell.length_a   1.000
_cell.length_b   1.000
_cell.length_c   1.000
_cell.angle_alpha   90.00
_cell.angle_beta   90.00
_cell.angle_gamma   90.00
#
_symmetry.space_group_name_H-M   'P 1'
#
loop_
_entity.id
_entity.type
_entity.pdbx_description
1 polymer ?
#
loop_
_entity_poly.entity_id
_entity_poly.type
_entity_poly.pdbx_seq_one_letter_code
_entity_poly.pdbx_strand_id
1 'polypeptide(L)'
;VARLTNIRASQNRAKGVPGPEGSTGKLAFAENNKDIHEFNMELLGAQGMLYDTYSIERSAMAMGAASTQQQFLRSRANSIEGGTSEVMRNILGERVLGLPGDVRMDKDQPFSEVPNN
;
A
#
# COMPACT_ATOMS: atom_id res chain seq x y z
N VAL A 1 -9.19 -15.47 -2.57
CA VAL A 1 -7.89 -15.64 -1.87
C VAL A 1 -7.63 -14.57 -0.81
N ALA A 2 -7.69 -13.27 -1.11
CA ALA A 2 -7.41 -12.16 -0.17
C ALA A 2 -8.17 -12.22 1.18
N ARG A 3 -9.48 -12.55 1.15
CA ARG A 3 -10.29 -12.72 2.37
C ARG A 3 -9.69 -13.73 3.35
N LEU A 4 -9.26 -14.90 2.84
CA LEU A 4 -8.68 -15.96 3.67
C LEU A 4 -7.28 -15.59 4.16
N THR A 5 -6.51 -14.83 3.37
CA THR A 5 -5.21 -14.29 3.82
C THR A 5 -5.39 -13.31 4.97
N ASN A 6 -6.39 -12.43 4.91
CA ASN A 6 -6.69 -11.48 5.98
C ASN A 6 -7.15 -12.17 7.27
N ILE A 7 -7.96 -13.22 7.16
CA ILE A 7 -8.37 -14.04 8.32
C ILE A 7 -7.16 -14.75 8.94
N ARG A 8 -6.28 -15.35 8.13
CA ARG A 8 -5.06 -15.97 8.66
C ARG A 8 -4.14 -14.96 9.33
N ALA A 9 -3.95 -13.80 8.71
CA ALA A 9 -3.17 -12.71 9.29
C ALA A 9 -3.74 -12.27 10.64
N SER A 10 -5.07 -12.12 10.78
CA SER A 10 -5.68 -11.76 12.06
C SER A 10 -5.53 -12.84 13.13
N GLN A 11 -5.68 -14.12 12.75
CA GLN A 11 -5.46 -15.24 13.65
C GLN A 11 -4.00 -15.35 14.12
N ASN A 12 -3.04 -15.11 13.23
CA ASN A 12 -1.61 -15.13 13.57
C ASN A 12 -1.24 -13.95 14.47
N ARG A 13 -1.84 -12.76 14.27
CA ARG A 13 -1.67 -11.62 15.19
C ARG A 13 -2.05 -11.96 16.63
N ALA A 14 -3.11 -12.74 16.84
CA ALA A 14 -3.54 -13.15 18.17
C ALA A 14 -2.60 -14.15 18.86
N LYS A 15 -1.67 -14.77 18.12
CA LYS A 15 -0.77 -15.81 18.61
C LYS A 15 0.65 -15.32 18.91
N GLY A 16 0.96 -14.04 18.70
CA GLY A 16 2.26 -13.45 18.97
C GLY A 16 2.68 -12.45 17.89
N VAL A 17 3.99 -12.38 17.62
CA VAL A 17 4.53 -11.44 16.63
C VAL A 17 4.04 -11.83 15.23
N PRO A 18 3.28 -10.96 14.54
CA PRO A 18 2.76 -11.27 13.22
C PRO A 18 3.90 -11.36 12.20
N GLY A 19 3.77 -12.28 11.25
CA GLY A 19 4.71 -12.40 10.14
C GLY A 19 4.48 -11.32 9.06
N PRO A 20 5.03 -11.55 7.85
CA PRO A 20 4.93 -10.61 6.73
C PRO A 20 3.55 -10.59 6.04
N GLU A 21 2.53 -11.27 6.56
CA GLU A 21 1.21 -11.36 5.92
C GLU A 21 0.53 -10.00 5.76
N GLY A 22 0.79 -9.07 6.69
CA GLY A 22 0.32 -7.69 6.58
C GLY A 22 0.93 -6.97 5.37
N SER A 23 2.24 -7.13 5.16
CA SER A 23 2.95 -6.58 4.00
C SER A 23 2.46 -7.18 2.69
N THR A 24 2.21 -8.50 2.65
CA THR A 24 1.60 -9.16 1.50
C THR A 24 0.22 -8.57 1.18
N GLY A 25 -0.64 -8.45 2.20
CA GLY A 25 -1.99 -7.92 2.02
C GLY A 25 -1.99 -6.47 1.54
N LYS A 26 -1.12 -5.64 2.12
CA LYS A 26 -0.98 -4.22 1.74
C LYS A 26 -0.50 -4.06 0.31
N LEU A 27 0.56 -4.78 -0.08
CA LEU A 27 1.10 -4.71 -1.44
C LEU A 27 0.05 -5.14 -2.47
N ALA A 28 -0.59 -6.30 -2.26
CA ALA A 28 -1.64 -6.78 -3.14
C ALA A 28 -2.82 -5.80 -3.24
N PHE A 29 -3.22 -5.18 -2.13
CA PHE A 29 -4.26 -4.15 -2.12
C PHE A 29 -3.84 -2.91 -2.94
N ALA A 30 -2.62 -2.41 -2.72
CA ALA A 30 -2.14 -1.21 -3.39
C ALA A 30 -2.06 -1.38 -4.92
N GLU A 31 -1.52 -2.51 -5.40
CA GLU A 31 -1.45 -2.81 -6.84
C GLU A 31 -2.86 -2.99 -7.42
N ASN A 32 -3.68 -3.87 -6.84
CA ASN A 32 -5.03 -4.15 -7.34
C ASN A 32 -5.93 -2.90 -7.35
N ASN A 33 -5.80 -2.02 -6.36
CA ASN A 33 -6.64 -0.82 -6.31
C ASN A 33 -6.22 0.22 -7.38
N LYS A 34 -4.93 0.29 -7.72
CA LYS A 34 -4.48 1.10 -8.88
C LYS A 34 -5.06 0.53 -10.18
N ASP A 35 -4.94 -0.78 -10.39
CA ASP A 35 -5.42 -1.46 -11.60
C ASP A 35 -6.93 -1.26 -11.80
N ILE A 36 -7.72 -1.42 -10.74
CA ILE A 36 -9.17 -1.18 -10.77
C ILE A 36 -9.48 0.25 -11.22
N HIS A 37 -8.83 1.25 -10.63
CA HIS A 37 -9.15 2.64 -10.92
C HIS A 37 -8.56 3.12 -12.24
N GLU A 38 -7.45 2.55 -12.70
CA GLU A 38 -6.91 2.75 -14.05
C GLU A 38 -7.87 2.19 -15.10
N PHE A 39 -8.36 0.97 -14.91
CA PHE A 39 -9.38 0.37 -15.78
C PHE A 39 -10.68 1.19 -15.81
N ASN A 40 -11.13 1.72 -14.67
CA ASN A 40 -12.30 2.60 -14.64
C ASN A 40 -12.09 3.89 -15.45
N MET A 41 -10.87 4.43 -15.49
CA MET A 41 -10.53 5.58 -16.32
C MET A 41 -10.52 5.22 -17.81
N GLU A 42 -9.98 4.05 -18.16
CA GLU A 42 -10.01 3.52 -19.53
C GLU A 42 -11.45 3.34 -20.04
N LEU A 43 -12.35 2.81 -19.21
CA LEU A 43 -13.78 2.66 -19.49
C LEU A 43 -14.48 3.99 -19.83
N LEU A 44 -14.07 5.08 -19.18
CA LEU A 44 -14.61 6.43 -19.46
C LEU A 44 -14.02 7.05 -20.73
N GLY A 45 -12.89 6.53 -21.23
CA GLY A 45 -12.17 7.08 -22.37
C GLY A 45 -11.86 8.56 -22.18
N ALA A 46 -12.18 9.38 -23.18
CA ALA A 46 -11.89 10.81 -23.16
C ALA A 46 -12.59 11.58 -22.02
N GLN A 47 -13.76 11.11 -21.56
CA GLN A 47 -14.48 11.74 -20.44
C GLN A 47 -13.72 11.61 -19.12
N GLY A 48 -12.88 10.59 -18.98
CA GLY A 48 -12.02 10.40 -17.82
C GLY A 48 -11.07 11.59 -17.58
N MET A 49 -10.76 12.39 -18.60
CA MET A 49 -9.90 13.56 -18.46
C MET A 49 -10.60 14.79 -17.85
N LEU A 50 -11.93 14.74 -17.66
CA LEU A 50 -12.72 15.85 -17.16
C LEU A 50 -13.02 15.70 -15.66
N TYR A 51 -13.19 16.83 -14.97
CA TYR A 51 -13.68 16.90 -13.59
C TYR A 51 -15.05 17.58 -13.58
N ASP A 52 -16.00 17.01 -12.86
CA ASP A 52 -17.34 17.59 -12.70
C ASP A 52 -17.31 18.88 -11.87
N THR A 53 -16.42 18.94 -10.86
CA THR A 53 -16.20 20.10 -10.01
C THR A 53 -14.77 20.13 -9.49
N TYR A 54 -14.28 21.34 -9.21
CA TYR A 54 -13.02 21.60 -8.51
C TYR A 54 -13.24 22.05 -7.07
N SER A 55 -14.48 22.00 -6.56
CA SER A 55 -14.77 22.31 -5.15
C SER A 55 -14.00 21.35 -4.23
N ILE A 56 -13.37 21.91 -3.21
CA ILE A 56 -12.70 21.11 -2.17
C ILE A 56 -13.75 20.75 -1.13
N GLU A 57 -14.33 19.58 -1.27
CA GLU A 57 -15.31 19.05 -0.33
C GLU A 57 -14.71 17.91 0.48
N ARG A 58 -14.92 17.96 1.80
CA ARG A 58 -14.52 16.86 2.68
C ARG A 58 -15.43 15.68 2.40
N SER A 59 -14.85 14.57 1.94
CA SER A 59 -15.58 13.31 1.82
C SER A 59 -16.16 12.87 3.17
N ALA A 60 -17.42 12.46 3.16
CA ALA A 60 -18.08 11.89 4.35
C ALA A 60 -17.51 10.52 4.74
N MET A 61 -16.81 9.85 3.82
CA MET A 61 -16.17 8.54 4.07
C MET A 61 -14.66 8.69 4.05
N ALA A 62 -13.97 8.07 5.01
CA ALA A 62 -12.50 8.14 5.13
C ALA A 62 -11.75 7.68 3.87
N MET A 63 -12.36 6.82 3.06
CA MET A 63 -11.82 6.27 1.80
C MET A 63 -12.74 6.55 0.60
N GLY A 64 -13.69 7.48 0.74
CA GLY A 64 -14.56 7.86 -0.37
C GLY A 64 -13.93 8.99 -1.17
N ALA A 65 -13.91 8.87 -2.49
CA ALA A 65 -13.73 10.02 -3.36
C ALA A 65 -15.04 10.28 -4.13
N ALA A 66 -15.29 11.54 -4.49
CA ALA A 66 -16.56 11.96 -5.07
C ALA A 66 -16.71 11.54 -6.55
N SER A 67 -15.59 11.27 -7.25
CA SER A 67 -15.60 10.84 -8.64
C SER A 67 -14.57 9.75 -8.95
N THR A 68 -14.71 9.10 -10.11
CA THR A 68 -13.77 8.09 -10.62
C THR A 68 -12.35 8.66 -10.78
N GLN A 69 -12.23 9.91 -11.24
CA GLN A 69 -10.97 10.62 -11.42
C GLN A 69 -10.28 10.85 -10.07
N GLN A 70 -11.04 11.27 -9.06
CA GLN A 70 -10.51 11.43 -7.71
C GLN A 70 -10.12 10.08 -7.09
N GLN A 71 -10.88 9.01 -7.33
CA GLN A 71 -10.50 7.66 -6.89
C GLN A 71 -9.21 7.19 -7.57
N PHE A 72 -9.06 7.43 -8.88
CA PHE A 72 -7.83 7.13 -9.61
C PHE A 72 -6.62 7.83 -8.99
N LEU A 73 -6.71 9.14 -8.73
CA LEU A 73 -5.63 9.87 -8.06
C LEU A 73 -5.38 9.35 -6.63
N ARG A 74 -6.44 9.13 -5.85
CA ARG A 74 -6.34 8.59 -4.49
C ARG A 74 -5.68 7.22 -4.46
N SER A 75 -5.91 6.40 -5.47
CA SER A 75 -5.34 5.05 -5.56
C SER A 75 -3.80 5.06 -5.59
N ARG A 76 -3.19 6.10 -6.17
CA ARG A 76 -1.72 6.21 -6.29
C ARG A 76 -1.05 6.32 -4.92
N ALA A 77 -1.69 7.02 -3.98
CA ALA A 77 -1.22 7.14 -2.61
C ALA A 77 -1.09 5.78 -1.89
N ASN A 78 -1.91 4.77 -2.25
CA ASN A 78 -1.84 3.42 -1.67
C ASN A 78 -0.47 2.76 -1.85
N SER A 79 0.27 3.13 -2.89
CA SER A 79 1.61 2.60 -3.15
C SER A 79 2.70 3.22 -2.27
N ILE A 80 2.38 4.30 -1.54
CA ILE A 80 3.30 5.10 -0.73
C ILE A 80 2.94 5.00 0.76
N GLU A 81 1.68 5.25 1.10
CA GLU A 81 1.22 5.33 2.49
C GLU A 81 1.30 3.98 3.20
N GLY A 82 1.54 4.02 4.52
CA GLY A 82 1.67 2.79 5.32
C GLY A 82 2.85 1.90 4.93
N GLY A 83 3.88 2.48 4.31
CA GLY A 83 5.09 1.82 3.81
C GLY A 83 5.01 1.60 2.30
N THR A 84 6.02 2.05 1.56
CA THR A 84 6.01 2.02 0.10
C THR A 84 5.97 0.59 -0.44
N SER A 85 5.55 0.44 -1.70
CA SER A 85 5.47 -0.88 -2.35
C SER A 85 6.84 -1.55 -2.46
N GLU A 86 7.90 -0.76 -2.60
CA GLU A 86 9.29 -1.18 -2.58
C GLU A 86 9.68 -1.76 -1.21
N VAL A 87 9.38 -1.04 -0.12
CA VAL A 87 9.63 -1.53 1.24
C VAL A 87 8.87 -2.83 1.50
N MET A 88 7.62 -2.93 1.04
CA MET A 88 6.85 -4.17 1.15
C MET A 88 7.49 -5.32 0.37
N ARG A 89 7.96 -5.07 -0.86
CA ARG A 89 8.70 -6.07 -1.67
C ARG A 89 9.99 -6.50 -0.97
N ASN A 90 10.72 -5.58 -0.33
CA ASN A 90 11.93 -5.92 0.42
C ASN A 90 11.62 -6.79 1.65
N ILE A 91 10.56 -6.47 2.40
CA ILE A 91 10.10 -7.31 3.52
C ILE A 91 9.77 -8.73 3.04
N LEU A 92 9.08 -8.88 1.90
CA LEU A 92 8.74 -10.18 1.34
C LEU A 92 10.00 -10.91 0.85
N GLY A 93 10.91 -10.21 0.18
CA GLY A 93 12.21 -10.74 -0.23
C GLY A 93 12.99 -11.33 0.94
N GLU A 94 13.19 -10.54 2.00
CA GLU A 94 13.97 -10.95 3.17
C GLU A 94 13.25 -12.02 4.01
N ARG A 95 11.98 -11.78 4.36
CA ARG A 95 11.28 -12.59 5.39
C ARG A 95 10.49 -13.78 4.84
N VAL A 96 10.19 -13.80 3.55
CA VAL A 96 9.48 -14.92 2.90
C VAL A 96 10.42 -15.69 1.99
N LEU A 97 11.20 -14.99 1.15
CA LEU A 97 12.05 -15.62 0.16
C LEU A 97 13.49 -15.87 0.64
N GLY A 98 13.88 -15.33 1.80
CA GLY A 98 15.23 -15.48 2.35
C GLY A 98 16.31 -14.77 1.54
N LEU A 99 15.93 -13.75 0.75
CA LEU A 99 16.88 -12.96 -0.02
C LEU A 99 17.76 -12.11 0.91
N PRO A 100 19.00 -11.78 0.50
CA PRO A 100 19.81 -10.79 1.20
C PRO A 100 19.04 -9.47 1.33
N GLY A 101 19.10 -8.86 2.50
CA GLY A 101 18.49 -7.56 2.72
C GLY A 101 19.27 -6.43 2.08
N ASP A 102 18.62 -5.27 1.95
CA ASP A 102 19.27 -4.05 1.47
C ASP A 102 20.50 -3.70 2.30
N VAL A 103 21.51 -3.13 1.64
CA VAL A 103 22.75 -2.67 2.27
C VAL A 103 22.40 -1.61 3.31
N ARG A 104 22.64 -1.94 4.57
CA ARG A 104 22.41 -1.09 5.74
C ARG A 104 23.68 -1.07 6.57
N MET A 105 24.31 0.10 6.68
CA MET A 105 25.56 0.28 7.43
C MET A 105 25.33 0.31 8.95
N ASP A 106 24.08 0.49 9.36
CA ASP A 106 23.60 0.72 10.73
C ASP A 106 22.79 -0.46 11.28
N LYS A 107 22.68 -1.57 10.54
CA LYS A 107 21.77 -2.68 10.86
C LYS A 107 21.98 -3.29 12.25
N ASP A 108 23.24 -3.39 12.66
CA ASP A 108 23.64 -4.02 13.92
C ASP A 108 23.84 -3.00 15.05
N GLN A 109 23.49 -1.73 14.79
CA GLN A 109 23.71 -0.63 15.71
C GLN A 109 22.38 -0.12 16.28
N PRO A 110 22.28 0.11 17.61
CA PRO A 110 21.13 0.81 18.18
C PRO A 110 20.97 2.20 17.56
N PHE A 111 19.72 2.65 17.34
CA PHE A 111 19.44 3.95 16.72
C PHE A 111 20.18 5.13 17.40
N SER A 112 20.41 5.06 18.71
CA SER A 112 21.15 6.06 19.48
C SER A 112 22.62 6.23 19.09
N GLU A 113 23.20 5.23 18.45
CA GLU A 113 24.62 5.22 18.07
C GLU A 113 24.83 5.48 16.56
N VAL A 114 23.75 5.62 15.78
CA VAL A 114 23.81 5.96 14.36
C VAL A 114 24.34 7.39 14.20
N PRO A 115 25.35 7.64 13.34
CA PRO A 115 25.89 8.98 13.14
C PRO A 115 24.82 9.95 12.64
N ASN A 116 24.60 11.04 13.37
CA ASN A 116 23.74 12.14 12.94
C ASN A 116 24.56 13.09 12.05
N ASN A 117 23.96 13.52 10.92
CA ASN A 117 24.51 14.60 10.09
C ASN A 117 24.35 15.97 10.76
#